data_AF-A0A7R8ZTV9-F1
#
_entry.id   AF-A0A7R8ZTV9-F1
#
_cell.length_a   1.000
_cell.length_b   1.000
_cell.length_c   1.000
_cell.angle_alpha   90.00
_cell.angle_beta   90.00
_cell.angle_gamma   90.00
#
_symmetry.space_group_name_H-M   'P 1'
#
loop_
_entity.id
_entity.type
_entity.pdbx_description
1 polymer ?
#
loop_
_entity_poly.entity_id
_entity_poly.type
_entity_poly.pdbx_seq_one_letter_code
_entity_poly.pdbx_strand_id
1 'polypeptide(L)'
;MEAGEEFGIKPAGLGARDTLRLEMGFCLYGNDIDDTTSPLEAGLGWITKLKVEEDFSSKAIFQQQRAEGLKRKLVAFVIDGKRVPRHNYSIHDLEENEIGIVTSGTQSPSLDYPIGMGYIPKESAK
;
A
#
# COMPACT_ATOMS: atom_id res chain seq x y z
N MET A 1 -24.52 15.56 13.49
CA MET A 1 -24.20 15.05 14.84
C MET A 1 -25.48 14.61 15.55
N GLU A 2 -26.50 15.47 15.67
CA GLU A 2 -27.80 15.15 16.28
C GLU A 2 -28.45 13.85 15.74
N ALA A 3 -28.56 13.69 14.42
CA ALA A 3 -29.15 12.49 13.80
C ALA A 3 -28.40 11.17 14.06
N GLY A 4 -27.20 11.20 14.64
CA GLY A 4 -26.42 10.00 14.95
C GLY A 4 -26.19 9.77 16.45
N GLU A 5 -26.81 10.59 17.30
CA GLU A 5 -26.59 10.55 18.75
C GLU A 5 -26.98 9.19 19.35
N GLU A 6 -28.13 8.64 18.96
CA GLU A 6 -28.59 7.32 19.44
C GLU A 6 -27.63 6.16 19.05
N PHE A 7 -26.81 6.36 18.00
CA PHE A 7 -25.80 5.41 17.54
C PHE A 7 -24.39 5.71 18.06
N GLY A 8 -24.21 6.73 18.89
CA GLY A 8 -22.91 7.11 19.44
C GLY A 8 -21.95 7.70 18.42
N ILE A 9 -22.46 8.44 17.42
CA ILE A 9 -21.62 9.10 16.40
C ILE A 9 -20.55 10.00 17.03
N LYS A 10 -19.33 9.94 16.51
CA LYS A 10 -18.19 10.74 16.97
C LYS A 10 -17.43 11.31 15.77
N PRO A 11 -16.83 12.51 15.89
CA PRO A 11 -15.89 12.98 14.89
C PRO A 11 -14.66 12.05 14.84
N ALA A 12 -14.12 11.83 13.65
CA ALA A 12 -12.90 11.07 13.44
C ALA A 12 -11.88 11.93 12.68
N GLY A 13 -10.64 11.94 13.19
CA GLY A 13 -9.54 12.70 12.59
C GLY A 13 -8.82 11.94 11.48
N LEU A 14 -7.88 12.63 10.82
CA LEU A 14 -7.06 12.06 9.75
C LEU A 14 -6.21 10.86 10.21
N GLY A 15 -5.73 10.88 11.46
CA GLY A 15 -4.98 9.74 12.01
C GLY A 15 -5.82 8.46 12.07
N ALA A 16 -7.08 8.54 12.50
CA ALA A 16 -7.99 7.40 12.50
C ALA A 16 -8.34 6.93 11.08
N ARG A 17 -8.46 7.85 10.12
CA ARG A 17 -8.63 7.51 8.70
C ARG A 17 -7.40 6.75 8.17
N ASP A 18 -6.20 7.18 8.53
CA ASP A 18 -4.95 6.57 8.05
C ASP A 18 -4.73 5.17 8.65
N THR A 19 -5.14 4.92 9.91
CA THR A 19 -5.12 3.57 10.47
C THR A 19 -6.09 2.64 9.74
N LEU A 20 -7.34 3.07 9.56
CA LEU A 20 -8.38 2.26 8.92
C LEU A 20 -8.03 1.90 7.47
N ARG A 21 -7.54 2.87 6.68
CA ARG A 21 -7.16 2.60 5.28
C ARG A 21 -5.98 1.63 5.20
N LEU A 22 -5.02 1.73 6.11
CA LEU A 22 -3.83 0.88 6.10
C LEU A 22 -4.16 -0.55 6.51
N GLU A 23 -5.05 -0.72 7.50
CA GLU A 23 -5.60 -2.05 7.86
C GLU A 23 -6.32 -2.73 6.69
N MET A 24 -6.98 -1.95 5.83
CA MET A 24 -7.62 -2.46 4.61
C MET A 24 -6.68 -2.61 3.41
N GLY A 25 -5.40 -2.24 3.54
CA GLY A 25 -4.42 -2.27 2.44
C GLY A 25 -4.70 -1.23 1.34
N PHE A 26 -5.40 -0.15 1.66
CA PHE A 26 -5.70 0.91 0.70
C PHE A 26 -4.48 1.84 0.51
N CYS A 27 -4.16 2.08 -0.76
CA CYS A 27 -3.10 2.99 -1.17
C CYS A 27 -3.45 4.45 -0.84
N LEU A 28 -2.47 5.21 -0.41
CA LEU A 28 -2.53 6.66 -0.27
C LEU A 28 -1.63 7.32 -1.32
N TYR A 29 -2.20 8.24 -2.13
CA TYR A 29 -1.43 9.01 -3.09
C TYR A 29 -0.44 9.95 -2.39
N GLY A 30 0.81 9.95 -2.86
CA GLY A 30 1.94 10.62 -2.19
C GLY A 30 2.67 9.73 -1.17
N ASN A 31 2.19 8.51 -0.93
CA ASN A 31 2.82 7.52 -0.06
C ASN A 31 3.06 6.20 -0.81
N ASP A 32 1.99 5.48 -1.10
CA ASP A 32 2.05 4.13 -1.69
C ASP A 32 1.99 4.17 -3.22
N ILE A 33 1.44 5.26 -3.77
CA ILE A 33 1.34 5.51 -5.21
C ILE A 33 1.63 6.99 -5.49
N ASP A 34 2.21 7.25 -6.64
CA ASP A 34 2.47 8.58 -7.20
C ASP A 34 2.55 8.49 -8.74
N ASP A 35 2.91 9.59 -9.40
CA ASP A 35 3.06 9.66 -10.86
C ASP A 35 4.12 8.70 -11.43
N THR A 36 5.00 8.15 -10.59
CA THR A 36 6.08 7.23 -10.99
C THR A 36 5.73 5.76 -10.73
N THR A 37 4.59 5.50 -10.09
CA THR A 37 4.21 4.18 -9.62
C THR A 37 3.24 3.51 -10.59
N SER A 38 3.54 2.28 -11.01
CA SER A 38 2.59 1.51 -11.80
C SER A 38 1.45 1.01 -10.90
N PRO A 39 0.17 1.14 -11.32
CA PRO A 39 -0.95 0.57 -10.59
C PRO A 39 -0.86 -0.97 -10.51
N LEU A 40 -0.16 -1.62 -11.44
CA LEU A 40 0.05 -3.06 -11.37
C LEU A 40 1.04 -3.44 -10.25
N GLU A 41 2.11 -2.67 -10.09
CA GLU A 41 3.08 -2.83 -8.97
C GLU A 41 2.41 -2.58 -7.62
N ALA A 42 1.48 -1.63 -7.55
CA ALA A 42 0.70 -1.31 -6.36
C ALA A 42 -0.41 -2.32 -6.02
N GLY A 43 -0.56 -3.41 -6.78
CA GLY A 43 -1.63 -4.39 -6.57
C GLY A 43 -3.02 -3.94 -7.04
N LEU A 44 -3.13 -2.82 -7.74
CA LEU A 44 -4.38 -2.24 -8.25
C LEU A 44 -4.79 -2.77 -9.63
N GLY A 45 -4.20 -3.87 -10.09
CA GLY A 45 -4.53 -4.49 -11.38
C GLY A 45 -6.01 -4.91 -11.53
N TRP A 46 -6.74 -5.05 -10.42
CA TRP A 46 -8.18 -5.34 -10.43
C TRP A 46 -9.04 -4.16 -10.94
N ILE A 47 -8.58 -2.92 -10.78
CA ILE A 47 -9.19 -1.71 -11.37
C ILE A 47 -8.52 -1.24 -12.66
N THR A 48 -7.30 -1.70 -12.97
CA THR A 48 -6.62 -1.39 -14.25
C THR A 48 -7.13 -2.29 -15.39
N LYS A 49 -8.18 -1.86 -16.09
CA LYS A 49 -8.88 -2.68 -17.10
C LYS A 49 -8.14 -2.71 -18.45
N LEU A 50 -7.15 -3.59 -18.59
CA LEU A 50 -6.34 -3.73 -19.82
C LEU A 50 -7.03 -4.43 -21.00
N LYS A 51 -8.22 -5.02 -20.78
CA LYS A 51 -8.96 -5.80 -21.79
C LYS A 51 -10.01 -4.99 -22.55
N VAL A 52 -10.21 -3.72 -22.19
CA VAL A 52 -11.13 -2.82 -22.91
C VAL A 52 -10.52 -2.48 -24.28
N GLU A 53 -11.34 -2.17 -25.27
CA GLU A 53 -10.86 -1.82 -26.60
C GLU A 53 -10.27 -0.41 -26.61
N GLU A 54 -10.92 0.52 -25.90
CA GLU A 54 -10.55 1.92 -25.78
C GLU A 54 -9.12 2.08 -25.27
N ASP A 55 -8.37 2.97 -25.91
CA ASP A 55 -7.05 3.33 -25.43
C ASP A 55 -7.14 4.29 -24.24
N PHE A 56 -6.15 4.24 -23.35
CA PHE A 56 -6.02 5.15 -22.22
C PHE A 56 -4.55 5.34 -21.86
N SER A 57 -4.27 6.39 -21.08
CA SER A 57 -2.92 6.75 -20.68
C SER A 57 -2.14 5.55 -20.14
N SER A 58 -0.97 5.30 -20.75
CA SER A 58 -0.04 4.25 -20.35
C SER A 58 -0.55 2.80 -20.49
N LYS A 59 -1.66 2.54 -21.20
CA LYS A 59 -2.20 1.19 -21.42
C LYS A 59 -1.17 0.22 -21.99
N ALA A 60 -0.40 0.64 -23.00
CA ALA A 60 0.65 -0.17 -23.61
C ALA A 60 1.76 -0.57 -22.61
N ILE A 61 2.17 0.36 -21.73
CA ILE A 61 3.16 0.10 -20.68
C ILE A 61 2.64 -0.96 -19.70
N PHE A 62 1.38 -0.84 -19.28
CA PHE A 62 0.76 -1.81 -18.36
C PHE A 62 0.55 -3.18 -19.02
N GLN A 63 0.24 -3.23 -20.31
CA GLN A 63 0.18 -4.49 -21.07
C GLN A 63 1.55 -5.18 -21.13
N GLN A 64 2.61 -4.42 -21.41
CA GLN A 64 3.99 -4.92 -21.39
C GLN A 64 4.38 -5.45 -20.02
N GLN A 65 4.12 -4.69 -18.94
CA GLN A 65 4.36 -5.13 -17.57
C GLN A 65 3.63 -6.42 -17.21
N ARG A 66 2.42 -6.63 -17.75
CA ARG A 66 1.68 -7.88 -17.54
C ARG A 66 2.29 -9.05 -18.31
N ALA A 67 2.84 -8.82 -19.49
CA ALA A 67 3.48 -9.83 -20.33
C ALA A 67 4.86 -10.24 -19.80
N GLU A 68 5.69 -9.27 -19.42
CA GLU A 68 7.06 -9.49 -18.93
C GLU A 68 7.10 -9.86 -17.45
N GLY A 69 6.09 -9.45 -16.69
CA GLY A 69 6.05 -9.55 -15.24
C GLY A 69 6.59 -8.30 -14.54
N LEU A 70 6.08 -8.06 -13.34
CA LEU A 70 6.48 -6.92 -12.52
C LEU A 70 7.85 -7.14 -11.88
N LYS A 71 8.66 -6.09 -11.78
CA LYS A 71 9.98 -6.14 -11.12
C LYS A 71 9.88 -5.98 -9.61
N ARG A 72 8.91 -5.18 -9.15
CA ARG A 72 8.62 -4.92 -7.73
C ARG A 72 7.12 -5.04 -7.47
N LYS A 73 6.76 -5.16 -6.20
CA LYS A 73 5.38 -5.24 -5.73
C LYS A 73 5.24 -4.52 -4.40
N LEU A 74 4.12 -3.82 -4.22
CA LEU A 74 3.70 -3.32 -2.92
C LEU A 74 3.22 -4.49 -2.06
N VAL A 75 3.83 -4.66 -0.90
CA VAL A 75 3.47 -5.69 0.08
C VAL A 75 3.09 -5.06 1.41
N ALA A 76 2.22 -5.74 2.15
CA ALA A 76 1.96 -5.44 3.55
C ALA A 76 2.85 -6.29 4.45
N PHE A 77 3.27 -5.75 5.58
CA PHE A 77 4.08 -6.45 6.56
C PHE A 77 3.72 -6.03 7.99
N VAL A 78 4.10 -6.87 8.94
CA VAL A 78 3.99 -6.61 10.39
C VAL A 78 5.37 -6.38 10.96
N ILE A 79 5.47 -5.60 12.04
CA ILE A 79 6.73 -5.40 12.76
C ILE A 79 6.67 -6.09 14.11
N ASP A 80 7.71 -6.85 14.42
CA ASP A 80 7.90 -7.38 15.77
C ASP A 80 8.24 -6.24 16.74
N GLY A 81 7.46 -6.14 17.83
CA GLY A 81 7.63 -5.12 18.85
C GLY A 81 6.70 -3.92 18.67
N LYS A 82 7.11 -2.76 19.21
CA LYS A 82 6.23 -1.58 19.37
C LYS A 82 6.59 -0.38 18.48
N ARG A 83 7.60 -0.50 17.62
CA ARG A 83 8.07 0.62 16.80
C ARG A 83 7.38 0.60 15.44
N VAL A 84 6.64 1.66 15.16
CA VAL A 84 5.96 1.87 13.89
C VAL A 84 6.99 2.18 12.79
N PRO A 85 6.94 1.47 11.64
CA PRO A 85 7.79 1.78 10.51
C PRO A 85 7.38 3.13 9.90
N ARG A 86 8.34 3.92 9.43
CA ARG A 86 8.06 5.26 8.87
C ARG A 86 8.34 5.28 7.38
N HIS A 87 7.63 6.17 6.69
CA HIS A 87 7.85 6.45 5.28
C HIS A 87 9.35 6.69 5.01
N ASN A 88 9.85 6.11 3.91
CA ASN A 88 11.24 6.14 3.46
C ASN A 88 12.26 5.35 4.30
N TYR A 89 11.84 4.52 5.26
CA TYR A 89 12.75 3.56 5.87
C TYR A 89 13.12 2.46 4.87
N SER A 90 14.39 2.04 4.88
CA SER A 90 14.85 0.91 4.08
C SER A 90 14.26 -0.40 4.62
N ILE A 91 13.90 -1.29 3.70
CA ILE A 91 13.51 -2.67 4.00
C ILE A 91 14.71 -3.54 3.66
N HIS A 92 15.15 -4.35 4.62
CA HIS A 92 16.25 -5.29 4.43
C HIS A 92 15.74 -6.73 4.47
N ASP A 93 16.41 -7.62 3.74
CA ASP A 93 16.21 -9.06 3.90
C ASP A 93 16.97 -9.61 5.12
N LEU A 94 16.93 -10.93 5.32
CA LEU A 94 17.61 -11.60 6.43
C LEU A 94 19.15 -11.61 6.30
N GLU A 95 19.66 -11.34 5.10
CA GLU A 95 21.10 -11.22 4.81
C GLU A 95 21.57 -9.76 4.89
N GLU A 96 20.72 -8.86 5.40
CA GLU A 96 20.95 -7.42 5.53
C GLU A 96 21.05 -6.66 4.20
N ASN A 97 20.70 -7.27 3.07
CA ASN A 97 20.63 -6.56 1.80
C ASN A 97 19.42 -5.62 1.79
N GLU A 98 19.60 -4.39 1.35
CA GLU A 98 18.48 -3.47 1.13
C GLU A 98 17.65 -3.96 -0.08
N ILE A 99 16.39 -4.30 0.18
CA ILE A 99 15.44 -4.84 -0.80
C ILE A 99 14.25 -3.93 -1.01
N GLY A 100 14.24 -2.69 -0.50
CA GLY A 100 13.12 -1.81 -0.78
C GLY A 100 12.92 -0.71 0.23
N ILE A 101 11.72 -0.14 0.20
CA ILE A 101 11.38 1.06 0.94
C ILE A 101 9.97 1.01 1.50
N VAL A 102 9.82 1.45 2.75
CA VAL A 102 8.53 1.60 3.42
C VAL A 102 7.79 2.81 2.84
N THR A 103 6.54 2.60 2.41
CA THR A 103 5.66 3.64 1.89
C THR A 103 4.69 4.16 2.96
N SER A 104 4.15 3.25 3.78
CA SER A 104 3.18 3.56 4.82
C SER A 104 3.44 2.74 6.07
N GLY A 105 3.13 3.29 7.24
CA GLY A 105 3.27 2.58 8.49
C GLY A 105 2.51 3.24 9.63
N THR A 106 1.82 2.42 10.43
CA THR A 106 1.06 2.89 11.60
C THR A 106 0.96 1.80 12.67
N GLN A 107 0.47 2.17 13.85
CA GLN A 107 -0.01 1.21 14.84
C GLN A 107 -1.44 0.81 14.46
N SER A 108 -1.72 -0.48 14.27
CA SER A 108 -3.08 -0.97 14.04
C SER A 108 -3.86 -1.00 15.36
N PRO A 109 -4.95 -0.23 15.52
CA PRO A 109 -5.80 -0.33 16.70
C PRO A 109 -6.61 -1.63 16.72
N SER A 110 -6.94 -2.20 15.55
CA SER A 110 -7.75 -3.42 15.45
C SER A 110 -6.95 -4.69 15.77
N LEU A 111 -5.65 -4.71 15.43
CA LEU A 111 -4.77 -5.87 15.55
C LEU A 111 -3.79 -5.77 16.74
N ASP A 112 -3.65 -4.59 17.33
CA ASP A 112 -2.76 -4.28 18.46
C ASP A 112 -1.25 -4.49 18.18
N TYR A 113 -0.85 -4.45 16.91
CA TYR A 113 0.57 -4.43 16.51
C TYR A 113 0.86 -3.43 15.37
N PRO A 114 2.12 -2.99 15.19
CA PRO A 114 2.48 -2.12 14.09
C PRO A 114 2.43 -2.85 12.74
N ILE A 115 1.88 -2.16 11.75
CA ILE A 115 1.77 -2.63 10.37
C ILE A 115 2.39 -1.61 9.42
N GLY A 116 2.81 -2.08 8.25
CA GLY A 116 3.32 -1.22 7.19
C GLY A 116 3.07 -1.78 5.81
N MET A 117 3.29 -0.92 4.81
CA MET A 117 3.39 -1.31 3.41
C MET A 117 4.68 -0.78 2.83
N GLY A 118 5.19 -1.46 1.81
CA GLY A 118 6.41 -1.05 1.11
C GLY A 118 6.61 -1.79 -0.19
N TYR A 119 7.43 -1.21 -1.07
CA TYR A 119 7.80 -1.85 -2.32
C TYR A 119 9.05 -2.70 -2.14
N ILE A 120 8.99 -3.96 -2.58
CA ILE A 120 10.12 -4.88 -2.63
C ILE A 120 10.20 -5.57 -4.00
N PRO A 121 11.35 -6.13 -4.42
CA PRO A 121 11.46 -6.99 -5.58
C PRO A 121 10.39 -8.09 -5.58
N LYS A 122 9.82 -8.37 -6.76
CA LYS A 122 8.77 -9.37 -6.90
C LYS A 122 9.22 -10.76 -6.43
N GLU A 123 10.49 -11.08 -6.62
CA GLU A 123 11.10 -12.34 -6.15
C GLU A 123 11.17 -12.46 -4.63
N SER A 124 11.24 -11.34 -3.92
CA SER A 124 11.20 -11.26 -2.46
C SER A 124 9.77 -11.19 -1.91
N ALA A 125 8.78 -10.90 -2.76
CA ALA A 125 7.36 -10.83 -2.40
C ALA A 125 6.71 -12.22 -2.46
N LYS A 126 6.77 -12.97 -1.34
CA LYS A 126 6.08 -14.26 -1.16
C LYS A 126 4.62 -14.08 -0.78
#